data_AF-A0A0D3IGB0-F1
#
_entry.id   AF-A0A0D3IGB0-F1
#
_cell.length_a   1.000
_cell.length_b   1.000
_cell.length_c   1.000
_cell.angle_alpha   90.00
_cell.angle_beta   90.00
_cell.angle_gamma   90.00
#
_symmetry.space_group_name_H-M   'P 1'
#
loop_
_entity.id
_entity.type
_entity.pdbx_description
1 polymer ?
#
loop_
_entity_poly.entity_id
_entity_poly.type
_entity_poly.pdbx_seq_one_letter_code
_entity_poly.pdbx_strand_id
1 'polypeptide(L)'
;MGVPEETVYGGLADGFASMVREVEAHGTEEDRYCLKYVLHAATGSCERQWPNGVLDGGRESGLRLADFASHASARLAGLTAAQVAALRFYTTAGYRSLNLPLRSPNGICHQGYPFPVTMTLIAEALKRLRAVDAGTRAQVDLWRGMRNVVASEAFLACGGTEVAPMSTTTDLAVAMRYSCGHGAATTSALLLKIATSSFMDRGADLAFLSCFPNESEVCYPPLTFLLPTGRSEQLQASGVRFTVIEVTPRLS
;
A
#
# COMPACT_ATOMS: atom_id res chain seq x y z
N MET A 1 6.50 -2.45 -16.97
CA MET A 1 6.82 -1.07 -16.56
C MET A 1 7.28 -0.16 -17.72
N GLY A 2 7.40 -0.66 -18.96
CA GLY A 2 7.76 0.20 -20.10
C GLY A 2 9.20 0.71 -20.07
N VAL A 3 10.09 0.03 -19.33
CA VAL A 3 11.53 0.34 -19.22
C VAL A 3 12.35 -0.93 -19.50
N PRO A 4 13.60 -0.82 -20.01
CA PRO A 4 14.47 -1.98 -20.21
C PRO A 4 14.76 -2.73 -18.90
N GLU A 5 14.84 -4.06 -18.96
CA GLU A 5 15.13 -4.89 -17.77
C GLU A 5 16.49 -4.56 -17.14
N GLU A 6 17.50 -4.29 -17.95
CA GLU A 6 18.85 -3.88 -17.50
C GLU A 6 18.81 -2.63 -16.62
N THR A 7 17.92 -1.67 -16.92
CA THR A 7 17.71 -0.46 -16.10
C THR A 7 17.19 -0.84 -14.71
N VAL A 8 16.28 -1.80 -14.64
CA VAL A 8 15.71 -2.27 -13.36
C VAL A 8 16.76 -3.05 -12.57
N TYR A 9 17.44 -4.03 -13.20
CA TYR A 9 18.43 -4.85 -12.52
C TYR A 9 19.65 -4.06 -12.04
N GLY A 10 20.18 -3.15 -12.88
CA GLY A 10 21.25 -2.24 -12.48
C GLY A 10 20.80 -1.33 -11.34
N GLY A 11 19.57 -0.81 -11.42
CA GLY A 11 19.00 0.04 -10.37
C GLY A 11 18.80 -0.67 -9.03
N LEU A 12 18.48 -1.97 -9.03
CA LEU A 12 18.33 -2.78 -7.82
C LEU A 12 19.66 -2.96 -7.07
N ALA A 13 20.79 -3.05 -7.78
CA ALA A 13 22.11 -3.12 -7.16
C ALA A 13 22.46 -1.82 -6.41
N ASP A 14 22.06 -0.68 -6.97
CA ASP A 14 22.25 0.66 -6.38
C ASP A 14 21.31 0.95 -5.20
N GLY A 15 20.20 0.20 -5.08
CA GLY A 15 19.25 0.26 -3.97
C GLY A 15 18.73 1.67 -3.67
N PHE A 16 19.20 2.25 -2.55
CA PHE A 16 18.78 3.59 -2.09
C PHE A 16 19.06 4.69 -3.11
N ALA A 17 20.19 4.64 -3.80
CA ALA A 17 20.57 5.69 -4.74
C ALA A 17 19.57 5.77 -5.92
N SER A 18 19.08 4.62 -6.39
CA SER A 18 18.03 4.57 -7.41
C SER A 18 16.71 5.17 -6.93
N MET A 19 16.28 4.84 -5.71
CA MET A 19 15.05 5.42 -5.14
C MET A 19 15.15 6.94 -5.03
N VAL A 20 16.29 7.47 -4.58
CA VAL A 20 16.53 8.91 -4.49
C VAL A 20 16.46 9.55 -5.87
N ARG A 21 17.15 8.99 -6.88
CA ARG A 21 17.10 9.52 -8.25
C ARG A 21 15.70 9.54 -8.84
N GLU A 22 14.91 8.48 -8.65
CA GLU A 22 13.53 8.41 -9.15
C GLU A 22 12.64 9.47 -8.48
N VAL A 23 12.75 9.65 -7.16
CA VAL A 23 11.98 10.66 -6.42
C VAL A 23 12.45 12.09 -6.72
N GLU A 24 13.75 12.31 -6.96
CA GLU A 24 14.26 13.61 -7.38
C GLU A 24 13.79 13.99 -8.79
N ALA A 25 13.78 13.04 -9.72
CA ALA A 25 13.38 13.27 -11.10
C ALA A 25 11.86 13.41 -11.28
N HIS A 26 11.07 12.60 -10.57
CA HIS A 26 9.64 12.44 -10.85
C HIS A 26 8.73 12.69 -9.65
N GLY A 27 9.27 12.77 -8.44
CA GLY A 27 8.49 12.99 -7.22
C GLY A 27 8.06 14.44 -7.02
N THR A 28 7.03 14.61 -6.20
CA THR A 28 6.57 15.88 -5.64
C THR A 28 7.48 16.33 -4.48
N GLU A 29 7.26 17.53 -3.95
CA GLU A 29 7.92 17.97 -2.71
C GLU A 29 7.55 17.08 -1.52
N GLU A 30 6.31 16.57 -1.46
CA GLU A 30 5.87 15.64 -0.43
C GLU A 30 6.62 14.31 -0.51
N ASP A 31 6.85 13.82 -1.73
CA ASP A 31 7.61 12.57 -1.96
C ASP A 31 9.05 12.72 -1.49
N ARG A 32 9.71 13.83 -1.86
CA ARG A 32 11.09 14.14 -1.41
C ARG A 32 11.16 14.24 0.11
N TYR A 33 10.19 14.91 0.74
CA TYR A 33 10.13 15.01 2.20
C TYR A 33 9.97 13.63 2.84
N CYS A 34 9.02 12.83 2.35
CA CYS A 34 8.76 11.50 2.91
C CYS A 34 9.94 10.55 2.74
N LEU A 35 10.56 10.52 1.56
CA LEU A 35 11.73 9.67 1.33
C LEU A 35 12.91 10.10 2.22
N LYS A 36 13.17 11.41 2.34
CA LYS A 36 14.21 11.93 3.24
C LYS A 36 13.94 11.54 4.70
N TYR A 37 12.68 11.61 5.14
CA TYR A 37 12.29 11.17 6.47
C TYR A 37 12.58 9.67 6.66
N VAL A 38 12.11 8.83 5.74
CA VAL A 38 12.31 7.37 5.79
C VAL A 38 13.79 6.98 5.84
N LEU A 39 14.65 7.66 5.08
CA LEU A 39 16.06 7.30 4.98
C LEU A 39 16.93 7.82 6.13
N HIS A 40 16.58 8.96 6.73
CA HIS A 40 17.52 9.69 7.61
C HIS A 40 16.95 10.11 8.97
N ALA A 41 15.64 10.25 9.09
CA ALA A 41 15.03 10.69 10.34
C ALA A 41 14.91 9.54 11.34
N ALA A 42 14.68 9.92 12.60
CA ALA A 42 14.26 8.99 13.63
C ALA A 42 12.74 9.09 13.83
N THR A 43 12.12 8.00 14.26
CA THR A 43 10.72 8.03 14.71
C THR A 43 10.54 9.09 15.79
N GLY A 44 9.37 9.75 15.80
CA GLY A 44 9.09 10.84 16.73
C GLY A 44 9.69 12.20 16.37
N SER A 45 10.50 12.31 15.31
CA SER A 45 11.06 13.60 14.86
C SER A 45 10.21 14.32 13.80
N CYS A 46 9.08 13.75 13.39
CA CYS A 46 8.18 14.41 12.43
C CYS A 46 7.25 15.35 13.18
N GLU A 47 7.23 16.63 12.78
CA GLU A 47 6.28 17.62 13.32
C GLU A 47 5.14 17.91 12.33
N ARG A 48 5.27 17.41 11.09
CA ARG A 48 4.30 17.67 10.02
C ARG A 48 3.06 16.80 10.21
N GLN A 49 1.90 17.45 10.27
CA GLN A 49 0.61 16.78 10.27
C GLN A 49 0.21 16.36 8.84
N TRP A 50 -0.19 15.10 8.70
CA TRP A 50 -0.80 14.52 7.50
C TRP A 50 -2.27 14.18 7.77
N PRO A 51 -3.08 13.92 6.72
CA PRO A 51 -4.48 13.53 6.88
C PRO A 51 -4.69 12.28 7.76
N ASN A 52 -3.67 11.43 7.88
CA ASN A 52 -3.71 10.18 8.64
C ASN A 52 -2.99 10.25 10.00
N GLY A 53 -2.40 11.41 10.34
CA GLY A 53 -1.58 11.56 11.55
C GLY A 53 -0.21 12.16 11.24
N VAL A 54 0.70 12.03 12.20
CA VAL A 54 2.12 12.36 12.03
C VAL A 54 2.87 11.07 11.68
N LEU A 55 3.94 11.17 10.88
CA LEU A 55 4.76 9.99 10.54
C LEU A 55 5.33 9.35 11.81
N ASP A 56 5.20 8.03 11.89
CA ASP A 56 5.53 7.17 13.03
C ASP A 56 4.82 7.56 14.34
N GLY A 57 3.70 8.30 14.26
CA GLY A 57 2.86 8.62 15.40
C GLY A 57 2.36 7.36 16.13
N GLY A 58 2.61 7.29 17.43
CA GLY A 58 2.31 6.12 18.26
C GLY A 58 3.41 5.05 18.30
N ARG A 59 4.54 5.24 17.61
CA ARG A 59 5.74 4.39 17.79
C ARG A 59 6.65 4.93 18.89
N GLU A 60 7.49 4.04 19.40
CA GLU A 60 8.68 4.42 20.17
C GLU A 60 9.53 5.42 19.38
N SER A 61 10.02 6.46 20.07
CA SER A 61 10.86 7.50 19.48
C SER A 61 12.32 7.05 19.37
N GLY A 62 13.04 7.50 18.34
CA GLY A 62 14.47 7.22 18.16
C GLY A 62 14.81 6.05 17.22
N LEU A 63 13.83 5.26 16.77
CA LEU A 63 14.04 4.18 15.81
C LEU A 63 14.41 4.75 14.44
N ARG A 64 15.32 4.09 13.74
CA ARG A 64 15.82 4.45 12.40
C ARG A 64 15.57 3.32 11.42
N LEU A 65 15.81 3.58 10.13
CA LEU A 65 15.64 2.58 9.07
C LEU A 65 16.33 1.23 9.39
N ALA A 66 17.51 1.26 10.01
CA ALA A 66 18.24 0.06 10.41
C ALA A 66 17.47 -0.80 11.41
N ASP A 67 16.73 -0.20 12.34
CA ASP A 67 15.92 -0.92 13.32
C ASP A 67 14.77 -1.67 12.64
N PHE A 68 14.08 -1.03 11.69
CA PHE A 68 13.05 -1.67 10.87
C PHE A 68 13.61 -2.79 9.99
N ALA A 69 14.81 -2.60 9.42
CA ALA A 69 15.48 -3.63 8.64
C ALA A 69 15.95 -4.81 9.51
N SER A 70 16.25 -4.54 10.78
CA SER A 70 16.57 -5.57 11.76
C SER A 70 15.33 -6.26 12.35
N HIS A 71 14.11 -5.80 12.07
CA HIS A 71 12.90 -6.40 12.65
C HIS A 71 12.77 -7.90 12.30
N ALA A 72 12.20 -8.70 13.21
CA ALA A 72 12.10 -10.15 13.04
C ALA A 72 11.41 -10.54 11.71
N SER A 73 10.32 -9.85 11.35
CA SER A 73 9.62 -10.07 10.08
C SER A 73 10.49 -9.74 8.86
N ALA A 74 11.26 -8.65 8.89
CA ALA A 74 12.15 -8.27 7.80
C ALA A 74 13.29 -9.28 7.62
N ARG A 75 13.87 -9.76 8.72
CA ARG A 75 14.90 -10.81 8.70
C ARG A 75 14.36 -12.14 8.20
N LEU A 76 13.19 -12.57 8.69
CA LEU A 76 12.57 -13.84 8.29
C LEU A 76 12.22 -13.84 6.79
N ALA A 77 11.74 -12.71 6.26
CA ALA A 77 11.47 -12.54 4.85
C ALA A 77 12.72 -12.28 3.99
N GLY A 78 13.91 -12.13 4.60
CA GLY A 78 15.14 -11.81 3.90
C GLY A 78 15.06 -10.50 3.11
N LEU A 79 14.45 -9.46 3.70
CA LEU A 79 14.35 -8.14 3.08
C LEU A 79 15.68 -7.39 3.15
N THR A 80 16.03 -6.70 2.07
CA THR A 80 17.12 -5.72 2.09
C THR A 80 16.68 -4.43 2.76
N ALA A 81 17.63 -3.62 3.23
CA ALA A 81 17.31 -2.31 3.79
C ALA A 81 16.64 -1.37 2.76
N ALA A 82 16.96 -1.53 1.47
CA ALA A 82 16.30 -0.80 0.37
C ALA A 82 14.83 -1.23 0.18
N GLN A 83 14.55 -2.53 0.27
CA GLN A 83 13.17 -3.05 0.24
C GLN A 83 12.36 -2.54 1.43
N VAL A 84 12.95 -2.51 2.63
CA VAL A 84 12.32 -1.95 3.83
C VAL A 84 12.04 -0.46 3.63
N ALA A 85 13.01 0.32 3.13
CA ALA A 85 12.79 1.74 2.85
C ALA A 85 11.71 1.97 1.79
N ALA A 86 11.66 1.15 0.74
CA ALA A 86 10.66 1.28 -0.31
C ALA A 86 9.24 1.00 0.21
N LEU A 87 9.06 -0.01 1.06
CA LEU A 87 7.79 -0.26 1.73
C LEU A 87 7.43 0.86 2.72
N ARG A 88 8.39 1.34 3.53
CA ARG A 88 8.18 2.49 4.43
C ARG A 88 7.71 3.71 3.65
N PHE A 89 8.40 4.04 2.55
CA PHE A 89 8.04 5.14 1.67
C PHE A 89 6.66 4.94 1.02
N TYR A 90 6.31 3.72 0.62
CA TYR A 90 4.98 3.41 0.12
C TYR A 90 3.88 3.71 1.16
N THR A 91 4.11 3.49 2.45
CA THR A 91 3.12 3.80 3.49
C THR A 91 2.95 5.29 3.82
N THR A 92 3.77 6.19 3.24
CA THR A 92 3.61 7.64 3.41
C THR A 92 2.70 8.22 2.33
N ALA A 93 2.63 9.55 2.17
CA ALA A 93 1.99 10.18 1.01
C ALA A 93 2.59 9.73 -0.36
N GLY A 94 3.76 9.09 -0.36
CA GLY A 94 4.43 8.54 -1.55
C GLY A 94 3.61 7.55 -2.36
N TYR A 95 2.66 6.82 -1.73
CA TYR A 95 1.78 5.89 -2.45
C TYR A 95 1.04 6.54 -3.62
N ARG A 96 0.75 7.85 -3.54
CA ARG A 96 -0.02 8.56 -4.58
C ARG A 96 0.77 8.62 -5.87
N SER A 97 2.02 9.09 -5.80
CA SER A 97 2.93 9.19 -6.95
C SER A 97 3.32 7.82 -7.49
N LEU A 98 3.42 6.81 -6.62
CA LEU A 98 3.70 5.44 -7.03
C LEU A 98 2.50 4.79 -7.75
N ASN A 99 1.29 4.93 -7.22
CA ASN A 99 0.12 4.20 -7.72
C ASN A 99 -0.58 4.89 -8.89
N LEU A 100 -0.62 6.23 -8.92
CA LEU A 100 -1.40 6.97 -9.91
C LEU A 100 -0.98 6.70 -11.36
N PRO A 101 0.32 6.64 -11.72
CA PRO A 101 0.73 6.32 -13.08
C PRO A 101 0.35 4.91 -13.51
N LEU A 102 0.29 3.94 -12.58
CA LEU A 102 -0.14 2.58 -12.89
C LEU A 102 -1.65 2.50 -13.13
N ARG A 103 -2.44 3.25 -12.35
CA ARG A 103 -3.92 3.24 -12.43
C ARG A 103 -4.49 4.08 -13.57
N SER A 104 -3.69 4.97 -14.15
CA SER A 104 -4.16 5.87 -15.21
C SER A 104 -4.06 5.19 -16.57
N PRO A 105 -5.10 5.22 -17.43
CA PRO A 105 -5.08 4.57 -18.74
C PRO A 105 -3.89 4.97 -19.64
N ASN A 106 -3.39 6.19 -19.46
CA ASN A 106 -2.23 6.75 -20.17
C ASN A 106 -1.07 7.11 -19.20
N GLY A 107 -1.06 6.55 -17.98
CA GLY A 107 -0.12 6.94 -16.94
C GLY A 107 1.29 6.39 -17.15
N ILE A 108 1.43 5.33 -17.94
CA ILE A 108 2.72 4.90 -18.48
C ILE A 108 2.85 5.52 -19.86
N CYS A 109 3.65 6.59 -19.96
CA CYS A 109 3.93 7.24 -21.23
C CYS A 109 5.02 6.47 -22.01
N HIS A 110 5.35 6.92 -23.23
CA HIS A 110 6.44 6.35 -24.03
C HIS A 110 7.80 6.34 -23.32
N GLN A 111 7.98 7.16 -22.28
CA GLN A 111 9.20 7.22 -21.47
C GLN A 111 9.24 6.15 -20.35
N GLY A 112 8.18 5.34 -20.20
CA GLY A 112 8.08 4.31 -19.19
C GLY A 112 7.45 4.80 -17.88
N TYR A 113 7.28 3.86 -16.95
CA TYR A 113 6.81 4.16 -15.59
C TYR A 113 7.91 4.93 -14.82
N PRO A 114 7.58 5.97 -14.04
CA PRO A 114 8.58 6.87 -13.42
C PRO A 114 9.35 6.30 -12.22
N PHE A 115 8.87 5.24 -11.56
CA PHE A 115 9.49 4.69 -10.34
C PHE A 115 9.84 3.20 -10.46
N PRO A 116 10.45 2.73 -11.57
CA PRO A 116 10.52 1.31 -11.89
C PRO A 116 11.32 0.49 -10.87
N VAL A 117 12.42 1.01 -10.34
CA VAL A 117 13.23 0.34 -9.32
C VAL A 117 12.48 0.33 -7.99
N THR A 118 11.94 1.48 -7.55
CA THR A 118 11.19 1.57 -6.29
C THR A 118 9.97 0.64 -6.28
N MET A 119 9.21 0.58 -7.38
CA MET A 119 8.06 -0.33 -7.48
C MET A 119 8.47 -1.80 -7.54
N THR A 120 9.61 -2.12 -8.16
CA THR A 120 10.15 -3.49 -8.14
C THR A 120 10.56 -3.90 -6.73
N LEU A 121 11.25 -3.02 -5.98
CA LEU A 121 11.59 -3.25 -4.58
C LEU A 121 10.34 -3.51 -3.73
N ILE A 122 9.28 -2.71 -3.91
CA ILE A 122 7.99 -2.90 -3.22
C ILE A 122 7.37 -4.26 -3.57
N ALA A 123 7.25 -4.57 -4.86
CA ALA A 123 6.61 -5.79 -5.33
C ALA A 123 7.34 -7.05 -4.82
N GLU A 124 8.67 -7.08 -4.88
CA GLU A 124 9.46 -8.19 -4.35
C GLU A 124 9.33 -8.31 -2.83
N ALA A 125 9.38 -7.18 -2.11
CA ALA A 125 9.30 -7.17 -0.66
C ALA A 125 7.93 -7.67 -0.17
N LEU A 126 6.83 -7.25 -0.81
CA LEU A 126 5.48 -7.74 -0.50
C LEU A 126 5.36 -9.25 -0.74
N LYS A 127 5.93 -9.77 -1.83
CA LYS A 127 5.93 -11.22 -2.10
C LYS A 127 6.69 -12.00 -1.03
N ARG A 128 7.85 -11.50 -0.60
CA ARG A 128 8.67 -12.12 0.45
C ARG A 128 8.02 -12.06 1.84
N LEU A 129 7.42 -10.92 2.21
CA LEU A 129 6.78 -10.76 3.52
C LEU A 129 5.60 -11.70 3.75
N ARG A 130 4.91 -12.13 2.69
CA ARG A 130 3.82 -13.13 2.83
C ARG A 130 4.28 -14.46 3.44
N ALA A 131 5.57 -14.79 3.33
CA ALA A 131 6.13 -15.98 3.98
C ALA A 131 6.20 -15.86 5.51
N VAL A 132 6.15 -14.64 6.07
CA VAL A 132 6.19 -14.42 7.53
C VAL A 132 4.96 -15.01 8.22
N ASP A 133 3.81 -14.90 7.57
CA ASP A 133 2.53 -15.41 8.07
C ASP A 133 2.27 -16.89 7.70
N ALA A 134 3.27 -17.58 7.14
CA ALA A 134 3.14 -18.95 6.71
C ALA A 134 2.70 -19.86 7.87
N GLY A 135 1.55 -20.48 7.72
CA GLY A 135 0.95 -21.36 8.72
C GLY A 135 -0.16 -20.72 9.57
N THR A 136 -0.41 -19.42 9.45
CA THR A 136 -1.60 -18.81 10.06
C THR A 136 -2.87 -19.26 9.32
N ARG A 137 -3.79 -19.87 10.04
CA ARG A 137 -5.07 -20.38 9.51
C ARG A 137 -6.28 -19.51 9.86
N ALA A 138 -6.07 -18.42 10.60
CA ALA A 138 -7.15 -17.52 10.97
C ALA A 138 -7.72 -16.82 9.73
N GLN A 139 -9.03 -16.91 9.57
CA GLN A 139 -9.77 -16.05 8.66
C GLN A 139 -9.66 -14.61 9.18
N VAL A 140 -9.26 -13.70 8.30
CA VAL A 140 -9.18 -12.27 8.60
C VAL A 140 -9.92 -11.52 7.50
N ASP A 141 -10.90 -10.72 7.90
CA ASP A 141 -11.56 -9.80 6.99
C ASP A 141 -10.72 -8.53 6.86
N LEU A 142 -10.30 -8.21 5.64
CA LEU A 142 -9.59 -6.98 5.34
C LEU A 142 -10.52 -6.01 4.63
N TRP A 143 -10.33 -4.72 4.87
CA TRP A 143 -11.22 -3.67 4.39
C TRP A 143 -10.45 -2.70 3.51
N ARG A 144 -11.09 -2.25 2.43
CA ARG A 144 -10.57 -1.19 1.57
C ARG A 144 -11.65 -0.18 1.26
N GLY A 145 -11.36 1.08 1.61
CA GLY A 145 -12.21 2.21 1.26
C GLY A 145 -12.00 2.67 -0.18
N MET A 146 -13.07 2.73 -0.96
CA MET A 146 -13.05 3.22 -2.34
C MET A 146 -13.74 4.58 -2.38
N ARG A 147 -12.98 5.64 -2.66
CA ARG A 147 -13.49 7.01 -2.75
C ARG A 147 -13.95 7.33 -4.16
N ASN A 148 -15.09 8.00 -4.29
CA ASN A 148 -15.64 8.49 -5.57
C ASN A 148 -15.78 7.38 -6.64
N VAL A 149 -16.03 6.14 -6.21
CA VAL A 149 -16.16 4.99 -7.08
C VAL A 149 -17.44 4.25 -6.74
N VAL A 150 -18.18 3.87 -7.77
CA VAL A 150 -19.26 2.89 -7.72
C VAL A 150 -18.77 1.65 -8.44
N ALA A 151 -19.08 0.46 -7.90
CA ALA A 151 -18.73 -0.78 -8.58
C ALA A 151 -19.49 -0.89 -9.90
N SER A 152 -18.77 -1.07 -11.00
CA SER A 152 -19.39 -1.28 -12.30
C SER A 152 -20.00 -2.68 -12.41
N GLU A 153 -21.03 -2.83 -13.25
CA GLU A 153 -21.61 -4.15 -13.54
C GLU A 153 -20.55 -5.13 -14.07
N ALA A 154 -19.60 -4.64 -14.88
CA ALA A 154 -18.49 -5.44 -15.38
C ALA A 154 -17.60 -5.96 -14.25
N PHE A 155 -17.28 -5.12 -13.25
CA PHE A 155 -16.52 -5.57 -12.08
C PHE A 155 -17.34 -6.58 -11.27
N LEU A 156 -18.63 -6.32 -11.04
CA LEU A 156 -19.52 -7.22 -10.31
C LEU A 156 -19.65 -8.61 -10.96
N ALA A 157 -19.65 -8.66 -12.29
CA ALA A 157 -19.78 -9.89 -13.07
C ALA A 157 -18.45 -10.65 -13.24
N CYS A 158 -17.36 -9.92 -13.52
CA CYS A 158 -16.12 -10.51 -14.01
C CYS A 158 -14.91 -10.26 -13.11
N GLY A 159 -15.05 -9.48 -12.04
CA GLY A 159 -13.93 -9.02 -11.23
C GLY A 159 -13.06 -7.98 -11.92
N GLY A 160 -11.89 -7.72 -11.34
CA GLY A 160 -10.94 -6.75 -11.88
C GLY A 160 -9.56 -6.87 -11.26
N THR A 161 -8.55 -6.41 -12.00
CA THR A 161 -7.15 -6.40 -11.53
C THR A 161 -6.79 -5.02 -11.02
N GLU A 162 -6.34 -4.96 -9.76
CA GLU A 162 -5.65 -3.77 -9.25
C GLU A 162 -4.18 -3.85 -9.68
N VAL A 163 -3.81 -2.90 -10.54
CA VAL A 163 -2.51 -2.88 -11.23
C VAL A 163 -1.39 -2.33 -10.35
N ALA A 164 -1.73 -1.55 -9.33
CA ALA A 164 -0.80 -1.03 -8.34
C ALA A 164 -0.78 -1.92 -7.07
N PRO A 165 0.14 -1.73 -6.12
CA PRO A 165 -0.04 -2.28 -4.79
C PRO A 165 -1.38 -1.84 -4.19
N MET A 166 -2.04 -2.75 -3.47
CA MET A 166 -3.37 -2.53 -2.93
C MET A 166 -3.35 -2.58 -1.41
N SER A 167 -3.34 -1.39 -0.81
CA SER A 167 -3.47 -1.23 0.64
C SER A 167 -4.88 -1.59 1.11
N THR A 168 -4.94 -2.39 2.16
CA THR A 168 -6.14 -2.77 2.92
C THR A 168 -5.84 -2.62 4.40
N THR A 169 -6.85 -2.74 5.26
CA THR A 169 -6.69 -2.61 6.71
C THR A 169 -7.55 -3.63 7.44
N THR A 170 -7.12 -4.10 8.60
CA THR A 170 -7.97 -4.91 9.49
C THR A 170 -8.97 -4.06 10.28
N ASP A 171 -8.85 -2.73 10.25
CA ASP A 171 -9.75 -1.79 10.93
C ASP A 171 -10.77 -1.16 9.96
N LEU A 172 -12.03 -1.57 10.10
CA LEU A 172 -13.14 -1.04 9.30
C LEU A 172 -13.26 0.49 9.39
N ALA A 173 -12.97 1.10 10.54
CA ALA A 173 -13.05 2.54 10.72
C ALA A 173 -11.97 3.29 9.93
N VAL A 174 -10.78 2.69 9.76
CA VAL A 174 -9.74 3.22 8.86
C VAL A 174 -10.28 3.21 7.41
N ALA A 175 -10.81 2.09 6.92
CA ALA A 175 -11.33 1.98 5.56
C ALA A 175 -12.50 2.96 5.29
N MET A 176 -13.42 3.12 6.25
CA MET A 176 -14.51 4.10 6.15
C MET A 176 -13.98 5.52 5.98
N ARG A 177 -13.01 5.95 6.80
CA ARG A 177 -12.37 7.29 6.68
C ARG A 177 -11.76 7.52 5.30
N TYR A 178 -11.07 6.52 4.75
CA TYR A 178 -10.47 6.61 3.41
C TYR A 178 -11.52 6.81 2.31
N SER A 179 -12.68 6.15 2.42
CA SER A 179 -13.77 6.23 1.44
C SER A 179 -14.57 7.54 1.48
N CYS A 180 -14.75 8.14 2.67
CA CYS A 180 -15.53 9.38 2.83
C CYS A 180 -14.74 10.64 2.46
N GLY A 181 -13.44 10.62 2.71
CA GLY A 181 -12.58 11.76 2.46
C GLY A 181 -12.69 12.94 3.41
N HIS A 182 -11.59 13.70 3.45
CA HIS A 182 -11.44 14.87 4.28
C HIS A 182 -12.12 16.07 3.58
N GLY A 183 -13.38 16.36 3.92
CA GLY A 183 -14.00 17.66 3.63
C GLY A 183 -15.14 17.71 2.60
N ALA A 184 -15.61 16.60 2.03
CA ALA A 184 -16.82 16.57 1.21
C ALA A 184 -17.99 15.94 2.00
N ALA A 185 -19.22 16.42 1.77
CA ALA A 185 -20.45 15.81 2.28
C ALA A 185 -20.73 14.51 1.52
N THR A 186 -19.90 13.49 1.76
CA THR A 186 -20.06 12.17 1.15
C THR A 186 -21.29 11.50 1.74
N THR A 187 -22.34 11.33 0.93
CA THR A 187 -23.59 10.67 1.36
C THR A 187 -23.58 9.17 1.09
N SER A 188 -22.73 8.72 0.17
CA SER A 188 -22.52 7.31 -0.13
C SER A 188 -21.07 6.99 -0.46
N ALA A 189 -20.63 5.78 -0.10
CA ALA A 189 -19.26 5.30 -0.31
C ALA A 189 -19.25 3.79 -0.57
N LEU A 190 -18.16 3.31 -1.18
CA LEU A 190 -17.94 1.88 -1.45
C LEU A 190 -16.84 1.34 -0.53
N LEU A 191 -17.12 0.19 0.08
CA LEU A 191 -16.15 -0.62 0.81
C LEU A 191 -15.99 -1.96 0.08
N LEU A 192 -14.75 -2.40 -0.07
CA LEU A 192 -14.45 -3.78 -0.40
C LEU A 192 -14.12 -4.52 0.90
N LYS A 193 -14.79 -5.66 1.10
CA LYS A 193 -14.47 -6.64 2.14
C LYS A 193 -13.69 -7.77 1.47
N ILE A 194 -12.40 -7.84 1.71
CA ILE A 194 -11.55 -8.90 1.19
C ILE A 194 -11.60 -10.06 2.19
N ALA A 195 -12.32 -11.12 1.82
CA ALA A 195 -12.43 -12.32 2.64
C ALA A 195 -11.18 -13.20 2.41
N THR A 196 -10.35 -13.36 3.44
CA THR A 196 -9.17 -14.24 3.37
C THR A 196 -9.46 -15.56 4.08
N SER A 197 -9.27 -16.69 3.38
CA SER A 197 -9.53 -18.02 3.95
C SER A 197 -8.32 -18.60 4.69
N SER A 198 -7.12 -18.13 4.30
CA SER A 198 -5.84 -18.48 4.91
C SER A 198 -4.79 -17.42 4.59
N PHE A 199 -3.58 -17.56 5.15
CA PHE A 199 -2.44 -16.70 4.81
C PHE A 199 -2.11 -16.67 3.30
N MET A 200 -2.47 -17.71 2.54
CA MET A 200 -2.22 -17.76 1.09
C MET A 200 -2.97 -16.66 0.34
N ASP A 201 -4.13 -16.25 0.84
CA ASP A 201 -4.97 -15.21 0.24
C ASP A 201 -4.70 -13.82 0.85
N ARG A 202 -3.82 -13.74 1.86
CA ARG A 202 -3.54 -12.51 2.59
C ARG A 202 -2.39 -11.73 1.94
N GLY A 203 -2.53 -10.40 1.93
CA GLY A 203 -1.41 -9.49 1.65
C GLY A 203 -0.35 -9.54 2.77
N ALA A 204 0.72 -8.76 2.60
CA ALA A 204 1.75 -8.63 3.61
C ALA A 204 1.33 -7.63 4.69
N ASP A 205 1.49 -8.00 5.97
CA ASP A 205 1.35 -7.08 7.09
C ASP A 205 2.52 -6.07 7.11
N LEU A 206 2.19 -4.79 7.01
CA LEU A 206 3.15 -3.69 7.02
C LEU A 206 3.20 -2.97 8.37
N ALA A 207 2.39 -3.35 9.36
CA ALA A 207 2.26 -2.64 10.62
C ALA A 207 3.59 -2.45 11.36
N PHE A 208 4.55 -3.36 11.22
CA PHE A 208 5.86 -3.23 11.88
C PHE A 208 6.74 -2.13 11.26
N LEU A 209 6.60 -1.85 9.96
CA LEU A 209 7.41 -0.87 9.23
C LEU A 209 6.62 0.35 8.75
N SER A 210 5.28 0.37 8.79
CA SER A 210 4.51 1.48 8.27
C SER A 210 4.83 2.81 8.98
N CYS A 211 4.88 3.92 8.24
CA CYS A 211 4.94 5.25 8.84
C CYS A 211 3.60 5.67 9.47
N PHE A 212 2.53 4.89 9.33
CA PHE A 212 1.27 5.05 10.05
C PHE A 212 0.84 3.70 10.66
N PRO A 213 1.52 3.21 11.72
CA PRO A 213 1.26 1.86 12.29
C PRO A 213 -0.20 1.62 12.68
N ASN A 214 -0.88 2.67 13.14
CA ASN A 214 -2.27 2.59 13.60
C ASN A 214 -3.27 2.34 12.44
N GLU A 215 -2.83 2.39 11.18
CA GLU A 215 -3.67 2.00 10.05
C GLU A 215 -3.82 0.47 9.91
N SER A 216 -3.01 -0.32 10.63
CA SER A 216 -3.03 -1.79 10.55
C SER A 216 -3.02 -2.29 9.10
N GLU A 217 -2.12 -1.71 8.30
CA GLU A 217 -2.10 -1.89 6.86
C GLU A 217 -1.64 -3.31 6.48
N VAL A 218 -2.47 -3.98 5.69
CA VAL A 218 -2.14 -5.22 4.97
C VAL A 218 -2.13 -4.90 3.48
N CYS A 219 -0.99 -5.07 2.83
CA CYS A 219 -0.79 -4.63 1.45
C CYS A 219 -0.63 -5.82 0.50
N TYR A 220 -1.44 -5.82 -0.56
CA TYR A 220 -1.33 -6.79 -1.64
C TYR A 220 -0.35 -6.29 -2.72
N PRO A 221 0.42 -7.18 -3.35
CA PRO A 221 1.32 -6.81 -4.44
C PRO A 221 0.55 -6.29 -5.66
N PRO A 222 1.24 -5.59 -6.59
CA PRO A 222 0.69 -5.25 -7.90
C PRO A 222 0.07 -6.46 -8.62
N LEU A 223 -0.88 -6.19 -9.50
CA LEU A 223 -1.57 -7.19 -10.32
C LEU A 223 -2.40 -8.19 -9.50
N THR A 224 -2.91 -7.76 -8.35
CA THR A 224 -3.85 -8.57 -7.56
C THR A 224 -5.22 -8.51 -8.22
N PHE A 225 -5.77 -9.68 -8.56
CA PHE A 225 -7.12 -9.79 -9.10
C PHE A 225 -8.13 -9.94 -7.96
N LEU A 226 -9.25 -9.23 -8.06
CA LEU A 226 -10.37 -9.29 -7.10
C LEU A 226 -11.60 -9.84 -7.81
N LEU A 227 -12.19 -10.90 -7.24
CA LEU A 227 -13.42 -11.49 -7.73
C LEU A 227 -14.55 -11.28 -6.72
N PRO A 228 -15.64 -10.59 -7.07
CA PRO A 228 -16.82 -10.50 -6.23
C PRO A 228 -17.40 -11.88 -5.91
N THR A 229 -17.84 -12.06 -4.67
CA THR A 229 -18.45 -13.33 -4.24
C THR A 229 -19.97 -13.37 -4.49
N GLY A 230 -20.54 -12.26 -4.96
CA GLY A 230 -21.98 -12.04 -5.04
C GLY A 230 -22.61 -11.55 -3.74
N ARG A 231 -21.87 -11.57 -2.61
CA ARG A 231 -22.34 -11.01 -1.34
C ARG A 231 -22.14 -9.49 -1.32
N SER A 232 -23.21 -8.79 -0.94
CA SER A 232 -23.17 -7.36 -0.69
C SER A 232 -24.04 -6.99 0.49
N GLU A 233 -23.66 -5.93 1.19
CA GLU A 233 -24.34 -5.42 2.37
C GLU A 233 -24.42 -3.89 2.32
N GLN A 234 -25.38 -3.32 3.04
CA GLN A 234 -25.50 -1.88 3.21
C GLN A 234 -25.26 -1.54 4.67
N LEU A 235 -24.29 -0.66 4.94
CA LEU A 235 -24.00 -0.14 6.27
C LEU A 235 -24.31 1.36 6.32
N GLN A 236 -24.66 1.86 7.49
CA GLN A 236 -24.82 3.30 7.70
C GLN A 236 -24.01 3.72 8.92
N ALA A 237 -23.13 4.71 8.74
CA ALA A 237 -22.33 5.27 9.82
C ALA A 237 -22.09 6.76 9.56
N SER A 238 -22.22 7.58 10.61
CA SER A 238 -21.96 9.04 10.55
C SER A 238 -22.68 9.75 9.39
N GLY A 239 -23.91 9.34 9.08
CA GLY A 239 -24.71 9.92 7.99
C GLY A 239 -24.34 9.46 6.57
N VAL A 240 -23.35 8.58 6.43
CA VAL A 240 -22.90 8.03 5.14
C VAL A 240 -23.45 6.62 4.96
N ARG A 241 -23.96 6.31 3.76
CA ARG A 241 -24.34 4.95 3.35
C ARG A 241 -23.16 4.26 2.67
N PHE A 242 -22.71 3.14 3.22
CA PHE A 242 -21.66 2.33 2.63
C PHE A 242 -22.27 1.12 1.93
N THR A 243 -21.99 0.98 0.63
CA THR A 243 -22.17 -0.31 -0.04
C THR A 243 -20.93 -1.14 0.23
N VAL A 244 -21.10 -2.30 0.84
CA VAL A 244 -20.02 -3.28 1.04
C VAL A 244 -20.15 -4.34 -0.01
N ILE A 245 -19.09 -4.57 -0.78
CA ILE A 245 -18.99 -5.70 -1.72
C ILE A 245 -17.91 -6.63 -1.20
N GLU A 246 -18.27 -7.89 -1.01
CA GLU A 246 -17.29 -8.89 -0.63
C GLU A 246 -16.58 -9.44 -1.88
N VAL A 247 -15.26 -9.56 -1.78
CA VAL A 247 -14.39 -10.03 -2.83
C VAL A 247 -13.40 -11.07 -2.30
N THR A 248 -12.96 -11.99 -3.14
CA THR A 248 -11.83 -12.88 -2.90
C THR A 248 -10.63 -12.47 -3.75
N PRO A 249 -9.42 -12.39 -3.19
CA PRO A 249 -8.23 -12.02 -3.95
C PRO A 249 -7.62 -13.23 -4.67
N ARG A 250 -6.98 -12.98 -5.81
CA ARG A 250 -6.08 -13.91 -6.48
C ARG A 250 -4.77 -13.20 -6.76
N LEU A 251 -3.70 -13.73 -6.17
CA LEU A 251 -2.35 -13.18 -6.24
C LEU A 251 -1.62 -13.71 -7.48
N SER A 252 -0.75 -12.87 -8.04
CA SER A 252 0.14 -13.21 -9.16
C SER A 252 1.55 -13.60 -8.75
#